data_AF-A0A0P1AM17-F1
#
_entry.id   AF-A0A0P1AM17-F1
#
_cell.length_a   1.000
_cell.length_b   1.000
_cell.length_c   1.000
_cell.angle_alpha   90.00
_cell.angle_beta   90.00
_cell.angle_gamma   90.00
#
_symmetry.space_group_name_H-M   'P 1'
#
loop_
_entity.id
_entity.type
_entity.pdbx_description
1 polymer ?
#
loop_
_entity_poly.entity_id
_entity_poly.type
_entity_poly.pdbx_seq_one_letter_code
_entity_poly.pdbx_strand_id
1 'polypeptide(L)'
;MSLGIVKRLFPHLYIRFAADKEGAALQLIKIYERKFLGSFLESMWFIKWTRAVLKAYNHEPSLGYDLLFRCLMRRYHSQSIQLGKDFAKIELSAATSEMIYEIGVRLLQYYKSMKISTDHLFKELGLQENHIRLDNPNVVLWNFYVGYLHSEQFSYEALLSKMKDQVDIENQFKIACARGGFYSMIGWGLRLHWWKQKKYNKTTVWYHLRLNDIEKIGYINWIANAKVWVAYAWIKDGPPSSISSFYERIRSRISSKQLAEMIASNRNRDTVGRILNDVYALAAKHEKGYWADFVRHVDSLSS
;
A
#
# COMPACT_ATOMS: atom_id res chain seq x y z
N MET A 1 8.61 -35.46 28.71
CA MET A 1 8.57 -33.97 28.65
C MET A 1 7.11 -33.53 28.75
N SER A 2 6.75 -32.65 29.68
CA SER A 2 5.34 -32.25 29.85
C SER A 2 4.85 -31.40 28.67
N LEU A 3 3.57 -31.52 28.31
CA LEU A 3 2.95 -30.74 27.23
C LEU A 3 3.13 -29.22 27.41
N GLY A 4 3.18 -28.76 28.66
CA GLY A 4 3.46 -27.36 29.00
C GLY A 4 4.87 -26.90 28.61
N ILE A 5 5.88 -27.76 28.70
CA ILE A 5 7.26 -27.46 28.28
C ILE A 5 7.31 -27.33 26.76
N VAL A 6 6.69 -28.26 26.02
CA VAL A 6 6.66 -28.23 24.55
C VAL A 6 5.97 -26.97 24.04
N LYS A 7 4.82 -26.58 24.62
CA LYS A 7 4.10 -25.35 24.28
C LYS A 7 4.94 -24.08 24.44
N ARG A 8 5.87 -24.05 25.41
CA ARG A 8 6.70 -22.88 25.72
C ARG A 8 7.99 -22.83 24.92
N LEU A 9 8.70 -23.96 24.80
CA LEU A 9 10.01 -24.03 24.16
C LEU A 9 9.92 -24.30 22.66
N PHE A 10 8.94 -25.09 22.22
CA PHE A 10 8.80 -25.54 20.83
C PHE A 10 7.35 -25.37 20.33
N PRO A 11 6.79 -24.14 20.35
CA PRO A 11 5.38 -23.90 20.03
C PRO A 11 4.99 -24.33 18.60
N HIS A 12 5.91 -24.28 17.65
CA HIS A 12 5.70 -24.74 16.28
C HIS A 12 5.57 -26.27 16.17
N LEU A 13 6.36 -27.04 16.95
CA LEU A 13 6.22 -28.49 17.01
C LEU A 13 4.91 -28.89 17.69
N TYR A 14 4.52 -28.15 18.74
CA TYR A 14 3.23 -28.33 19.38
C TYR A 14 2.07 -28.21 18.38
N ILE A 15 2.07 -27.18 17.52
CA ILE A 15 1.04 -27.02 16.48
C ILE A 15 1.16 -28.13 15.41
N ARG A 16 2.37 -28.42 14.94
CA ARG A 16 2.61 -29.38 13.85
C ARG A 16 2.09 -30.79 14.17
N PHE A 17 2.31 -31.26 15.40
CA PHE A 17 1.95 -32.61 15.82
C PHE A 17 0.59 -32.70 16.52
N ALA A 18 -0.14 -31.60 16.67
CA ALA A 18 -1.49 -31.65 17.21
C ALA A 18 -2.46 -32.31 16.22
N ALA A 19 -3.34 -33.18 16.74
CA ALA A 19 -4.46 -33.73 15.97
C ALA A 19 -5.42 -32.60 15.51
N ASP A 20 -5.75 -31.69 16.43
CA ASP A 20 -6.46 -30.44 16.14
C ASP A 20 -5.48 -29.26 16.13
N LYS A 21 -4.97 -28.93 14.93
CA LYS A 21 -4.00 -27.85 14.73
C LYS A 21 -4.60 -26.46 15.02
N GLU A 22 -5.89 -26.24 14.72
CA GLU A 22 -6.58 -24.99 15.01
C GLU A 22 -6.78 -24.82 16.50
N GLY A 23 -7.29 -25.84 17.19
CA GLY A 23 -7.38 -25.85 18.65
C GLY A 23 -6.03 -25.60 19.33
N ALA A 24 -4.95 -26.20 18.81
CA ALA A 24 -3.60 -25.95 19.32
C ALA A 24 -3.15 -24.50 19.13
N ALA A 25 -3.36 -23.92 17.94
CA ALA A 25 -3.03 -22.52 17.65
C ALA A 25 -3.86 -21.55 18.51
N LEU A 26 -5.15 -21.83 18.74
CA LEU A 26 -6.06 -21.07 19.62
C LEU A 26 -5.71 -21.19 21.10
N GLN A 27 -5.17 -22.32 21.54
CA GLN A 27 -4.63 -22.42 22.90
C GLN A 27 -3.37 -21.58 23.05
N LEU A 28 -2.51 -21.58 22.02
CA LEU A 28 -1.26 -20.85 22.04
C LEU A 28 -1.47 -19.32 22.05
N ILE A 29 -2.40 -18.80 21.23
CA ILE A 29 -2.73 -17.36 21.23
C ILE A 29 -3.25 -16.91 22.62
N LYS A 30 -4.11 -17.70 23.27
CA LYS A 30 -4.61 -17.41 24.63
C LYS A 30 -3.49 -17.36 25.67
N ILE A 31 -2.47 -18.22 25.56
CA ILE A 31 -1.31 -18.21 26.47
C ILE A 31 -0.49 -16.92 26.29
N TYR A 32 -0.36 -16.45 25.05
CA TYR A 32 0.40 -15.26 24.72
C TYR A 32 -0.33 -13.97 25.09
N GLU A 33 -1.64 -13.91 24.88
CA GLU A 33 -2.46 -12.75 25.27
C GLU A 33 -2.49 -12.51 26.78
N ARG A 34 -2.55 -13.57 27.59
CA ARG A 34 -2.51 -13.42 29.07
C ARG A 34 -1.25 -12.72 29.59
N LYS A 35 -0.22 -12.60 28.77
CA LYS A 35 1.04 -11.92 29.09
C LYS A 35 1.04 -10.44 28.70
N PHE A 36 -0.08 -9.90 28.20
CA PHE A 36 -0.15 -8.55 27.66
C PHE A 36 -1.49 -7.87 27.98
N LEU A 37 -1.45 -6.60 28.38
CA LEU A 37 -2.62 -5.81 28.79
C LEU A 37 -3.05 -4.76 27.73
N GLY A 38 -2.46 -4.76 26.54
CA GLY A 38 -2.75 -3.79 25.47
C GLY A 38 -3.23 -4.42 24.14
N SER A 39 -3.03 -3.70 23.03
CA SER A 39 -3.32 -4.20 21.66
C SER A 39 -2.49 -5.43 21.33
N PHE A 40 -3.10 -6.62 21.38
CA PHE A 40 -2.37 -7.87 21.15
C PHE A 40 -1.69 -7.90 19.78
N LEU A 41 -2.32 -7.34 18.74
CA LEU A 41 -1.80 -7.36 17.37
C LEU A 41 -0.50 -6.55 17.19
N GLU A 42 -0.26 -5.56 18.04
CA GLU A 42 0.98 -4.76 18.05
C GLU A 42 2.05 -5.38 18.97
N SER A 43 1.71 -6.42 19.72
CA SER A 43 2.62 -7.01 20.70
C SER A 43 3.65 -7.94 20.06
N MET A 44 4.84 -8.02 20.67
CA MET A 44 5.84 -9.04 20.32
C MET A 44 5.30 -10.49 20.45
N TRP A 45 4.24 -10.67 21.23
CA TRP A 45 3.61 -11.96 21.46
C TRP A 45 2.76 -12.40 20.27
N PHE A 46 2.11 -11.46 19.57
CA PHE A 46 1.46 -11.74 18.30
C PHE A 46 2.47 -12.20 17.25
N ILE A 47 3.61 -11.51 17.11
CA ILE A 47 4.69 -11.91 16.21
C ILE A 47 5.24 -13.31 16.56
N LYS A 48 5.43 -13.62 17.85
CA LYS A 48 5.86 -14.95 18.29
C LYS A 48 4.84 -16.03 17.96
N TRP A 49 3.56 -15.73 18.14
CA TRP A 49 2.46 -16.63 17.80
C TRP A 49 2.41 -16.91 16.29
N THR A 50 2.42 -15.86 15.47
CA THR A 50 2.34 -16.00 14.01
C THR A 50 3.52 -16.75 13.46
N ARG A 51 4.75 -16.44 13.90
CA ARG A 51 5.95 -17.21 13.54
C ARG A 51 5.87 -18.68 13.95
N ALA A 52 5.31 -18.99 15.11
CA ALA A 52 5.15 -20.38 15.53
C ALA A 52 4.19 -21.15 14.62
N VAL A 53 3.08 -20.52 14.22
CA VAL A 53 2.11 -21.11 13.28
C VAL A 53 2.75 -21.29 11.91
N LEU A 54 3.38 -20.24 11.35
CA LEU A 54 4.00 -20.32 10.02
C LEU A 54 5.14 -21.36 9.99
N LYS A 55 5.95 -21.45 11.05
CA LYS A 55 7.00 -22.48 11.16
C LYS A 55 6.42 -23.90 11.25
N ALA A 56 5.22 -24.07 11.80
CA ALA A 56 4.56 -25.38 11.80
C ALA A 56 4.20 -25.85 10.38
N TYR A 57 3.98 -24.91 9.45
CA TYR A 57 3.61 -25.09 8.04
C TYR A 57 4.72 -24.64 7.07
N ASN A 58 5.99 -24.77 7.43
CA ASN A 58 7.12 -24.31 6.63
C ASN A 58 7.17 -24.85 5.19
N HIS A 59 6.57 -26.01 4.93
CA HIS A 59 6.50 -26.60 3.59
C HIS A 59 5.32 -26.05 2.75
N GLU A 60 4.29 -25.52 3.40
CA GLU A 60 3.10 -24.94 2.75
C GLU A 60 2.65 -23.68 3.51
N PRO A 61 3.37 -22.55 3.38
CA PRO A 61 3.11 -21.34 4.18
C PRO A 61 1.68 -20.80 4.05
N SER A 62 1.05 -20.96 2.88
CA SER A 62 -0.34 -20.56 2.64
C SER A 62 -1.32 -21.18 3.64
N LEU A 63 -1.18 -22.48 3.94
CA LEU A 63 -2.00 -23.15 4.95
C LEU A 63 -1.78 -22.58 6.36
N GLY A 64 -0.56 -22.12 6.65
CA GLY A 64 -0.24 -21.41 7.88
C GLY A 64 -0.98 -20.07 7.98
N TYR A 65 -0.99 -19.29 6.91
CA TYR A 65 -1.75 -18.04 6.85
C TYR A 65 -3.26 -18.26 6.94
N ASP A 66 -3.81 -19.31 6.30
CA ASP A 66 -5.22 -19.70 6.44
C ASP A 66 -5.56 -20.05 7.89
N LEU A 67 -4.67 -20.80 8.58
CA LEU A 67 -4.83 -21.13 9.98
C LEU A 67 -4.81 -19.89 10.87
N LEU A 68 -3.88 -18.95 10.64
CA LEU A 68 -3.82 -17.68 11.36
C LEU A 68 -5.12 -16.89 11.19
N PHE A 69 -5.58 -16.74 9.95
CA PHE A 69 -6.80 -16.03 9.65
C PHE A 69 -8.00 -16.66 10.33
N ARG A 70 -8.19 -17.99 10.24
CA ARG A 70 -9.27 -18.69 10.96
C ARG A 70 -9.21 -18.49 12.47
N CYS A 71 -8.02 -18.56 13.06
CA CYS A 71 -7.86 -18.33 14.50
C CYS A 71 -8.26 -16.91 14.90
N LEU A 72 -7.85 -15.90 14.11
CA LEU A 72 -8.22 -14.50 14.33
C LEU A 72 -9.71 -14.28 14.12
N MET A 73 -10.29 -14.82 13.06
CA MET A 73 -11.73 -14.71 12.80
C MET A 73 -12.55 -15.40 13.88
N ARG A 74 -12.11 -16.55 14.42
CA ARG A 74 -12.80 -17.20 15.52
C ARG A 74 -12.72 -16.41 16.82
N ARG A 75 -11.64 -15.65 17.01
CA ARG A 75 -11.48 -14.74 18.15
C ARG A 75 -12.31 -13.46 18.01
N TYR A 76 -12.31 -12.87 16.82
CA TYR A 76 -12.90 -11.56 16.54
C TYR A 76 -14.14 -11.65 15.65
N HIS A 77 -14.89 -12.76 15.66
CA HIS A 77 -15.91 -13.04 14.65
C HIS A 77 -16.98 -11.94 14.52
N SER A 78 -17.58 -11.52 15.64
CA SER A 78 -18.54 -10.41 15.70
C SER A 78 -17.90 -9.04 15.53
N GLN A 79 -16.58 -8.98 15.42
CA GLN A 79 -15.74 -7.79 15.40
C GLN A 79 -14.78 -7.82 14.21
N SER A 80 -15.15 -8.47 13.10
CA SER A 80 -14.28 -8.61 11.92
C SER A 80 -13.88 -7.26 11.32
N ILE A 81 -14.80 -6.29 11.33
CA ILE A 81 -14.50 -4.90 10.94
C ILE A 81 -13.52 -4.25 11.91
N GLN A 82 -13.66 -4.49 13.21
CA GLN A 82 -12.72 -3.98 14.21
C GLN A 82 -11.32 -4.61 14.03
N LEU A 83 -11.26 -5.91 13.74
CA LEU A 83 -10.01 -6.59 13.37
C LEU A 83 -9.35 -5.89 12.18
N GLY A 84 -10.11 -5.55 11.14
CA GLY A 84 -9.62 -4.76 10.02
C GLY A 84 -9.09 -3.38 10.41
N LYS A 85 -9.83 -2.64 11.25
CA LYS A 85 -9.38 -1.35 11.78
C LYS A 85 -8.06 -1.47 12.54
N ASP A 86 -7.91 -2.54 13.31
CA ASP A 86 -6.69 -2.75 14.10
C ASP A 86 -5.53 -3.16 13.19
N PHE A 87 -5.75 -3.99 12.16
CA PHE A 87 -4.74 -4.30 11.14
C PHE A 87 -4.29 -3.05 10.36
N ALA A 88 -5.21 -2.15 10.03
CA ALA A 88 -4.90 -0.93 9.30
C ALA A 88 -3.97 0.02 10.07
N LYS A 89 -3.95 -0.07 11.40
CA LYS A 89 -3.09 0.74 12.29
C LYS A 89 -1.69 0.17 12.47
N ILE A 90 -1.47 -1.10 12.14
CA ILE A 90 -0.18 -1.75 12.38
C ILE A 90 0.88 -1.12 11.46
N GLU A 91 1.93 -0.57 12.08
CA GLU A 91 3.09 -0.11 11.35
C GLU A 91 3.80 -1.29 10.69
N LEU A 92 3.97 -1.20 9.37
CA LEU A 92 4.61 -2.24 8.59
C LEU A 92 6.12 -2.19 8.84
N SER A 93 6.65 -3.28 9.37
CA SER A 93 8.08 -3.54 9.48
C SER A 93 8.45 -4.69 8.54
N ALA A 94 9.74 -4.87 8.26
CA ALA A 94 10.22 -6.05 7.52
C ALA A 94 9.78 -7.38 8.18
N ALA A 95 9.55 -7.38 9.50
CA ALA A 95 9.12 -8.56 10.24
C ALA A 95 7.61 -8.83 10.18
N THR A 96 6.79 -7.84 9.81
CA THR A 96 5.32 -7.90 9.85
C THR A 96 4.68 -7.74 8.48
N SER A 97 5.34 -7.11 7.50
CA SER A 97 4.75 -6.72 6.22
C SER A 97 4.07 -7.86 5.47
N GLU A 98 4.76 -8.99 5.27
CA GLU A 98 4.22 -10.15 4.55
C GLU A 98 2.99 -10.74 5.26
N MET A 99 3.09 -10.93 6.57
CA MET A 99 2.00 -11.47 7.39
C MET A 99 0.77 -10.54 7.39
N ILE A 100 0.98 -9.23 7.53
CA ILE A 100 -0.12 -8.25 7.49
C ILE A 100 -0.77 -8.25 6.10
N TYR A 101 0.02 -8.34 5.03
CA TYR A 101 -0.49 -8.44 3.68
C TYR A 101 -1.34 -9.70 3.47
N GLU A 102 -0.82 -10.88 3.82
CA GLU A 102 -1.49 -12.17 3.64
C GLU A 102 -2.79 -12.29 4.45
N ILE A 103 -2.80 -11.77 5.68
CA ILE A 103 -4.01 -11.70 6.50
C ILE A 103 -4.97 -10.65 5.94
N GLY A 104 -4.46 -9.50 5.48
CA GLY A 104 -5.24 -8.45 4.83
C GLY A 104 -6.01 -8.98 3.62
N VAL A 105 -5.35 -9.69 2.70
CA VAL A 105 -5.99 -10.31 1.52
C VAL A 105 -7.14 -11.23 1.93
N ARG A 106 -6.94 -12.09 2.94
CA ARG A 106 -7.98 -12.99 3.46
C ARG A 106 -9.14 -12.25 4.12
N LEU A 107 -8.85 -11.14 4.80
CA LEU A 107 -9.88 -10.27 5.35
C LEU A 107 -10.76 -9.64 4.25
N LEU A 108 -10.15 -9.17 3.15
CA LEU A 108 -10.90 -8.66 1.99
C LEU A 108 -11.76 -9.76 1.33
N GLN A 109 -11.21 -10.97 1.19
CA GLN A 109 -11.95 -12.15 0.71
C GLN A 109 -13.15 -12.46 1.61
N TYR A 110 -12.97 -12.40 2.93
CA TYR A 110 -14.04 -12.60 3.90
C TYR A 110 -15.11 -11.51 3.80
N TYR A 111 -14.75 -10.23 3.71
CA TYR A 111 -15.73 -9.16 3.50
C TYR A 111 -16.54 -9.37 2.20
N LYS A 112 -15.87 -9.80 1.13
CA LYS A 112 -16.54 -10.16 -0.13
C LYS A 112 -17.50 -11.35 0.04
N SER A 113 -17.10 -12.42 0.73
CA SER A 113 -17.97 -13.58 0.94
C SER A 113 -19.19 -13.26 1.82
N MET A 114 -19.02 -12.33 2.77
CA MET A 114 -20.09 -11.79 3.60
C MET A 114 -20.97 -10.75 2.86
N LYS A 115 -20.69 -10.45 1.59
CA LYS A 115 -21.40 -9.47 0.76
C LYS A 115 -21.46 -8.08 1.41
N ILE A 116 -20.42 -7.69 2.13
CA ILE A 116 -20.30 -6.34 2.69
C ILE A 116 -20.23 -5.34 1.53
N SER A 117 -21.10 -4.33 1.52
CA SER A 117 -21.01 -3.29 0.50
C SER A 117 -19.87 -2.30 0.81
N THR A 118 -19.34 -1.66 -0.23
CA THR A 118 -18.30 -0.62 -0.07
C THR A 118 -18.80 0.53 0.79
N ASP A 119 -20.05 0.97 0.64
CA ASP A 119 -20.66 2.02 1.46
C ASP A 119 -20.88 1.58 2.91
N HIS A 120 -21.31 0.33 3.14
CA HIS A 120 -21.46 -0.19 4.49
C HIS A 120 -20.10 -0.22 5.20
N LEU A 121 -19.06 -0.76 4.55
CA LEU A 121 -17.72 -0.76 5.12
C LEU A 121 -17.19 0.67 5.36
N PHE A 122 -17.44 1.60 4.43
CA PHE A 122 -17.05 3.01 4.60
C PHE A 122 -17.58 3.59 5.91
N LYS A 123 -18.89 3.40 6.15
CA LYS A 123 -19.59 3.87 7.36
C LYS A 123 -19.07 3.17 8.62
N GLU A 124 -18.96 1.85 8.59
CA GLU A 124 -18.48 1.07 9.75
C GLU A 124 -17.03 1.40 10.11
N LEU A 125 -16.22 1.79 9.12
CA LEU A 125 -14.86 2.29 9.33
C LEU A 125 -14.79 3.70 9.94
N GLY A 126 -15.94 4.35 10.13
CA GLY A 126 -16.03 5.70 10.68
C GLY A 126 -15.50 6.77 9.72
N LEU A 127 -15.50 6.49 8.42
CA LEU A 127 -15.12 7.47 7.40
C LEU A 127 -16.33 8.39 7.13
N GLN A 128 -16.09 9.70 7.14
CA GLN A 128 -17.12 10.72 6.94
C GLN A 128 -16.95 11.34 5.56
N GLU A 129 -18.02 11.36 4.77
CA GLU A 129 -18.04 12.03 3.46
C GLU A 129 -17.66 13.51 3.62
N ASN A 130 -16.91 14.04 2.66
CA ASN A 130 -16.41 15.42 2.61
C ASN A 130 -15.50 15.87 3.77
N HIS A 131 -15.22 14.99 4.74
CA HIS A 131 -14.29 15.21 5.84
C HIS A 131 -13.29 14.04 5.96
N ILE A 132 -12.91 13.47 4.82
CA ILE A 132 -11.98 12.34 4.77
C ILE A 132 -10.58 12.88 5.03
N ARG A 133 -9.96 12.36 6.08
CA ARG A 133 -8.53 12.54 6.32
C ARG A 133 -7.77 11.39 5.69
N LEU A 134 -6.93 11.67 4.69
CA LEU A 134 -6.18 10.61 4.00
C LEU A 134 -5.06 10.01 4.84
N ASP A 135 -4.72 10.62 5.98
CA ASP A 135 -3.82 10.04 6.99
C ASP A 135 -4.53 9.05 7.93
N ASN A 136 -5.85 8.86 7.79
CA ASN A 136 -6.61 7.87 8.55
C ASN A 136 -6.32 6.46 8.00
N PRO A 137 -5.79 5.53 8.81
CA PRO A 137 -5.49 4.17 8.38
C PRO A 137 -6.68 3.41 7.79
N ASN A 138 -7.90 3.71 8.23
CA ASN A 138 -9.10 3.06 7.73
C ASN A 138 -9.38 3.41 6.25
N VAL A 139 -8.90 4.54 5.74
CA VAL A 139 -8.99 4.88 4.32
C VAL A 139 -8.23 3.86 3.47
N VAL A 140 -7.07 3.40 3.95
CA VAL A 140 -6.26 2.39 3.25
C VAL A 140 -7.03 1.07 3.13
N LEU A 141 -7.62 0.61 4.24
CA LEU A 141 -8.42 -0.61 4.25
C LEU A 141 -9.63 -0.51 3.32
N TRP A 142 -10.36 0.60 3.39
CA TRP A 142 -11.51 0.83 2.51
C TRP A 142 -11.10 0.85 1.04
N ASN A 143 -10.05 1.61 0.70
CA ASN A 143 -9.56 1.75 -0.67
C ASN A 143 -9.12 0.40 -1.25
N PHE A 144 -8.39 -0.41 -0.46
CA PHE A 144 -8.04 -1.77 -0.88
C PHE A 144 -9.24 -2.68 -1.06
N TYR A 145 -10.26 -2.56 -0.22
CA TYR A 145 -11.48 -3.34 -0.40
C TYR A 145 -12.21 -2.98 -1.69
N VAL A 146 -12.38 -1.69 -1.98
CA VAL A 146 -12.99 -1.24 -3.24
C VAL A 146 -12.18 -1.69 -4.45
N GLY A 147 -10.84 -1.58 -4.36
CA GLY A 147 -9.93 -2.05 -5.40
C GLY A 147 -10.01 -3.56 -5.63
N TYR A 148 -10.14 -4.34 -4.55
CA TYR A 148 -10.28 -5.80 -4.59
C TYR A 148 -11.61 -6.27 -5.21
N LEU A 149 -12.70 -5.52 -4.98
CA LEU A 149 -14.01 -5.83 -5.56
C LEU A 149 -14.11 -5.44 -7.04
N HIS A 150 -13.44 -4.37 -7.45
CA HIS A 150 -13.60 -3.75 -8.76
C HIS A 150 -12.25 -3.61 -9.47
N SER A 151 -11.64 -2.44 -9.34
CA SER A 151 -10.31 -2.12 -9.85
C SER A 151 -9.72 -1.00 -9.01
N GLU A 152 -8.40 -0.89 -9.03
CA GLU A 152 -7.71 0.17 -8.31
C GLU A 152 -8.12 1.57 -8.80
N GLN A 153 -8.25 1.74 -10.12
CA GLN A 153 -8.79 2.98 -10.71
C GLN A 153 -10.18 3.31 -10.15
N PHE A 154 -11.07 2.32 -10.06
CA PHE A 154 -12.41 2.52 -9.52
C PHE A 154 -12.35 2.94 -8.04
N SER A 155 -11.39 2.41 -7.26
CA SER A 155 -11.21 2.82 -5.86
C SER A 155 -10.87 4.31 -5.72
N TYR A 156 -9.98 4.83 -6.57
CA TYR A 156 -9.62 6.25 -6.55
C TYR A 156 -10.80 7.14 -6.98
N GLU A 157 -11.52 6.75 -8.03
CA GLU A 157 -12.69 7.50 -8.51
C GLU A 157 -13.81 7.52 -7.45
N ALA A 158 -14.06 6.39 -6.79
CA ALA A 158 -15.02 6.29 -5.70
C ALA A 158 -14.61 7.16 -4.50
N LEU A 159 -13.33 7.12 -4.09
CA LEU A 159 -12.84 7.95 -2.98
C LEU A 159 -12.93 9.45 -3.30
N LEU A 160 -12.57 9.86 -4.52
CA LEU A 160 -12.73 11.25 -4.96
C LEU A 160 -14.19 11.71 -4.93
N SER A 161 -15.13 10.85 -5.31
CA SER A 161 -16.56 11.14 -5.22
C SER A 161 -17.00 11.40 -3.77
N LYS A 162 -16.45 10.63 -2.80
CA LYS A 162 -16.68 10.83 -1.36
C LYS A 162 -16.01 12.09 -0.79
N MET A 163 -15.06 12.69 -1.52
CA MET A 163 -14.33 13.92 -1.13
C MET A 163 -14.73 15.15 -1.96
N LYS A 164 -15.77 15.06 -2.80
CA LYS A 164 -16.05 16.04 -3.87
C LYS A 164 -16.26 17.48 -3.37
N ASP A 165 -16.80 17.66 -2.16
CA ASP A 165 -17.08 18.98 -1.58
C ASP A 165 -16.06 19.37 -0.50
N GLN A 166 -14.94 18.64 -0.39
CA GLN A 166 -13.92 18.88 0.62
C GLN A 166 -13.05 20.11 0.25
N VAL A 167 -13.09 21.14 1.10
CA VAL A 167 -12.45 22.45 0.88
C VAL A 167 -10.91 22.36 0.77
N ASP A 168 -10.28 21.33 1.35
CA ASP A 168 -8.82 21.17 1.42
C ASP A 168 -8.29 19.92 0.69
N ILE A 169 -9.02 19.40 -0.31
CA ILE A 169 -8.73 18.10 -0.93
C ILE A 169 -7.28 17.98 -1.47
N GLU A 170 -6.72 19.05 -2.06
CA GLU A 170 -5.35 19.03 -2.57
C GLU A 170 -4.30 18.96 -1.44
N ASN A 171 -4.59 19.56 -0.28
CA ASN A 171 -3.72 19.46 0.89
C ASN A 171 -3.72 18.03 1.45
N GLN A 172 -4.88 17.37 1.49
CA GLN A 172 -4.96 15.96 1.88
C GLN A 172 -4.12 15.07 0.97
N PHE A 173 -4.15 15.28 -0.35
CA PHE A 173 -3.29 14.52 -1.27
C PHE A 173 -1.81 14.71 -0.95
N LYS A 174 -1.37 15.95 -0.70
CA LYS A 174 0.02 16.25 -0.35
C LYS A 174 0.44 15.57 0.96
N ILE A 175 -0.42 15.60 1.98
CA ILE A 175 -0.18 14.92 3.27
C ILE A 175 -0.03 13.41 3.05
N ALA A 176 -0.93 12.80 2.28
CA ALA A 176 -0.88 11.37 1.97
C ALA A 176 0.40 10.99 1.20
N CYS A 177 0.76 11.77 0.17
CA CYS A 177 2.00 11.60 -0.59
C CYS A 177 3.26 11.68 0.30
N ALA A 178 3.31 12.63 1.24
CA ALA A 178 4.45 12.81 2.14
C ALA A 178 4.59 11.72 3.21
N ARG A 179 3.53 10.97 3.50
CA ARG A 179 3.51 9.93 4.54
C ARG A 179 4.21 8.63 4.12
N GLY A 180 4.38 8.39 2.82
CA GLY A 180 5.01 7.17 2.29
C GLY A 180 4.11 5.93 2.33
N GLY A 181 4.62 4.80 1.81
CA GLY A 181 3.96 3.51 1.83
C GLY A 181 2.61 3.52 1.11
N PHE A 182 1.62 2.82 1.68
CA PHE A 182 0.28 2.76 1.09
C PHE A 182 -0.42 4.13 1.03
N TYR A 183 -0.08 5.08 1.91
CA TYR A 183 -0.63 6.42 1.87
C TYR A 183 -0.10 7.21 0.68
N SER A 184 1.19 7.07 0.36
CA SER A 184 1.79 7.68 -0.82
C SER A 184 1.12 7.20 -2.10
N MET A 185 0.87 5.88 -2.19
CA MET A 185 0.14 5.25 -3.30
C MET A 185 -1.24 5.87 -3.50
N ILE A 186 -2.03 5.94 -2.43
CA ILE A 186 -3.38 6.51 -2.47
C ILE A 186 -3.33 8.00 -2.81
N GLY A 187 -2.44 8.77 -2.17
CA GLY A 187 -2.28 10.20 -2.41
C GLY A 187 -1.97 10.51 -3.87
N TRP A 188 -1.00 9.79 -4.48
CA TRP A 188 -0.65 9.98 -5.88
C TRP A 188 -1.77 9.51 -6.82
N GLY A 189 -2.37 8.34 -6.57
CA GLY A 189 -3.51 7.85 -7.34
C GLY A 189 -4.66 8.87 -7.38
N LEU A 190 -5.08 9.36 -6.21
CA LEU A 190 -6.13 10.37 -6.12
C LEU A 190 -5.77 11.66 -6.84
N ARG A 191 -4.53 12.15 -6.68
CA ARG A 191 -4.08 13.39 -7.33
C ARG A 191 -4.11 13.29 -8.86
N LEU A 192 -3.69 12.14 -9.41
CA LEU A 192 -3.73 11.87 -10.85
C LEU A 192 -5.17 11.85 -11.39
N HIS A 193 -6.06 11.13 -10.71
CA HIS A 193 -7.48 11.05 -11.09
C HIS A 193 -8.19 12.40 -10.92
N TRP A 194 -7.85 13.17 -9.89
CA TRP A 194 -8.41 14.50 -9.67
C TRP A 194 -7.99 15.48 -10.76
N TRP A 195 -6.71 15.52 -11.15
CA TRP A 195 -6.25 16.33 -12.28
C TRP A 195 -6.91 15.94 -13.60
N LYS A 196 -7.23 14.66 -13.79
CA LYS A 196 -8.01 14.18 -14.94
C LYS A 196 -9.44 14.73 -14.89
N GLN A 197 -10.13 14.62 -13.75
CA GLN A 197 -11.49 15.16 -13.57
C GLN A 197 -11.55 16.69 -13.75
N LYS A 198 -10.54 17.42 -13.26
CA LYS A 198 -10.39 18.87 -13.45
C LYS A 198 -9.94 19.26 -14.87
N LYS A 199 -9.76 18.30 -15.78
CA LYS A 199 -9.32 18.50 -17.17
C LYS A 199 -8.01 19.28 -17.28
N TYR A 200 -7.09 19.12 -16.33
CA TYR A 200 -5.79 19.77 -16.40
C TYR A 200 -5.06 19.31 -17.67
N ASN A 201 -4.27 20.19 -18.28
CA ASN A 201 -3.42 19.80 -19.38
C ASN A 201 -2.03 19.40 -18.85
N LYS A 202 -1.25 18.70 -19.68
CA LYS A 202 0.10 18.23 -19.30
C LYS A 202 1.00 19.38 -18.85
N THR A 203 0.87 20.55 -19.46
CA THR A 203 1.63 21.74 -19.06
C THR A 203 1.23 22.22 -17.66
N THR A 204 -0.06 22.27 -17.34
CA THR A 204 -0.56 22.63 -16.01
C THR A 204 -0.01 21.68 -14.94
N VAL A 205 -0.10 20.36 -15.17
CA VAL A 205 0.44 19.37 -14.23
C VAL A 205 1.96 19.49 -14.05
N TRP A 206 2.69 19.81 -15.13
CA TRP A 206 4.14 20.08 -15.07
C TRP A 206 4.48 21.21 -14.11
N TYR A 207 3.73 22.31 -14.16
CA TYR A 207 3.89 23.44 -13.24
C TYR A 207 3.49 23.09 -11.80
N HIS A 208 2.39 22.36 -11.58
CA HIS A 208 1.98 21.89 -10.25
C HIS A 208 3.02 20.98 -9.59
N LEU A 209 3.77 20.24 -10.40
CA LEU A 209 4.86 19.36 -9.99
C LEU A 209 6.21 20.10 -9.89
N ARG A 210 6.22 21.42 -10.11
CA ARG A 210 7.40 22.29 -10.03
C ARG A 210 8.59 21.79 -10.86
N LEU A 211 8.32 21.12 -11.98
CA LEU A 211 9.35 20.54 -12.84
C LEU A 211 10.22 21.58 -13.58
N ASN A 212 9.92 22.86 -13.42
CA ASN A 212 10.75 23.97 -13.90
C ASN A 212 11.73 24.51 -12.87
N ASP A 213 11.50 24.21 -11.60
CA ASP A 213 12.24 24.76 -10.49
C ASP A 213 13.27 23.75 -9.98
N ILE A 214 13.97 23.04 -10.87
CA ILE A 214 14.85 21.92 -10.48
C ILE A 214 15.88 22.34 -9.42
N GLU A 215 16.43 23.55 -9.54
CA GLU A 215 17.37 24.14 -8.58
C GLU A 215 16.75 24.35 -7.19
N LYS A 216 15.45 24.65 -7.12
CA LYS A 216 14.73 24.90 -5.85
C LYS A 216 14.24 23.62 -5.20
N ILE A 217 13.78 22.64 -5.99
CA ILE A 217 13.23 21.39 -5.44
C ILE A 217 14.30 20.30 -5.26
N GLY A 218 15.46 20.47 -5.89
CA GLY A 218 16.53 19.48 -5.90
C GLY A 218 16.25 18.34 -6.89
N TYR A 219 17.32 17.70 -7.34
CA TYR A 219 17.28 16.68 -8.39
C TYR A 219 16.42 15.45 -8.02
N ILE A 220 16.52 14.98 -6.78
CA ILE A 220 15.80 13.79 -6.31
C ILE A 220 14.29 14.00 -6.38
N ASN A 221 13.80 15.14 -5.85
CA ASN A 221 12.38 15.48 -5.91
C ASN A 221 11.91 15.77 -7.33
N TRP A 222 12.78 16.35 -8.16
CA TRP A 222 12.47 16.56 -9.58
C TRP A 222 12.23 15.24 -10.30
N ILE A 223 13.06 14.21 -10.09
CA ILE A 223 12.83 12.86 -10.64
C ILE A 223 11.50 12.29 -10.17
N ALA A 224 11.23 12.33 -8.86
CA ALA A 224 10.00 11.76 -8.30
C ALA A 224 8.77 12.42 -8.94
N ASN A 225 8.77 13.74 -9.03
CA ASN A 225 7.73 14.52 -9.69
C ASN A 225 7.64 14.22 -11.19
N ALA A 226 8.77 14.00 -11.87
CA ALA A 226 8.78 13.69 -13.29
C ALA A 226 8.10 12.35 -13.58
N LYS A 227 8.32 11.32 -12.74
CA LYS A 227 7.62 10.03 -12.83
C LYS A 227 6.11 10.20 -12.71
N VAL A 228 5.66 11.04 -11.78
CA VAL A 228 4.23 11.36 -11.61
C VAL A 228 3.67 12.07 -12.84
N TRP A 229 4.42 12.99 -13.44
CA TRP A 229 3.99 13.65 -14.68
C TRP A 229 3.82 12.67 -15.83
N VAL A 230 4.77 11.73 -16.01
CA VAL A 230 4.69 10.70 -17.05
C VAL A 230 3.47 9.81 -16.82
N ALA A 231 3.27 9.36 -15.58
CA ALA A 231 2.06 8.62 -15.19
C ALA A 231 0.78 9.38 -15.55
N TYR A 232 0.71 10.69 -15.25
CA TYR A 232 -0.43 11.52 -15.64
C TYR A 232 -0.62 11.60 -17.15
N ALA A 233 0.45 11.90 -17.89
CA ALA A 233 0.44 12.01 -19.34
C ALA A 233 -0.02 10.71 -20.00
N TRP A 234 0.39 9.57 -19.44
CA TRP A 234 -0.06 8.26 -19.89
C TRP A 234 -1.55 8.03 -19.60
N ILE A 235 -2.03 8.26 -18.37
CA ILE A 235 -3.46 8.16 -18.04
C ILE A 235 -4.32 9.01 -18.99
N LYS A 236 -3.79 10.14 -19.45
CA LYS A 236 -4.48 11.08 -20.33
C LYS A 236 -4.42 10.70 -21.82
N ASP A 237 -3.23 10.41 -22.33
CA ASP A 237 -2.94 10.34 -23.78
C ASP A 237 -2.40 8.98 -24.25
N GLY A 238 -2.19 8.02 -23.35
CA GLY A 238 -1.56 6.73 -23.64
C GLY A 238 -0.03 6.74 -23.55
N PRO A 239 0.62 5.55 -23.62
CA PRO A 239 2.05 5.41 -23.35
C PRO A 239 2.98 6.06 -24.39
N PRO A 240 2.87 5.81 -25.72
CA PRO A 240 3.85 6.30 -26.70
C PRO A 240 3.92 7.83 -26.78
N SER A 241 2.77 8.49 -26.71
CA SER A 241 2.65 9.96 -26.76
C SER A 241 3.20 10.62 -25.49
N SER A 242 3.07 9.96 -24.33
CA SER A 242 3.55 10.47 -23.04
C SER A 242 5.08 10.57 -23.01
N ILE A 243 5.79 9.55 -23.49
CA ILE A 243 7.26 9.47 -23.45
C ILE A 243 7.89 10.49 -24.41
N SER A 244 7.45 10.54 -25.67
CA SER A 244 7.98 11.51 -26.64
C SER A 244 7.76 12.95 -26.16
N SER A 245 6.56 13.25 -25.65
CA SER A 245 6.26 14.60 -25.13
C SER A 245 7.04 14.96 -23.87
N PHE A 246 7.44 13.96 -23.06
CA PHE A 246 8.32 14.16 -21.91
C PHE A 246 9.73 14.55 -22.36
N TYR A 247 10.31 13.80 -23.30
CA TYR A 247 11.64 14.06 -23.84
C TYR A 247 11.75 15.43 -24.50
N GLU A 248 10.77 15.82 -25.32
CA GLU A 248 10.72 17.14 -25.95
C GLU A 248 10.69 18.27 -24.91
N ARG A 249 9.94 18.08 -23.82
CA ARG A 249 9.86 19.06 -22.71
C ARG A 249 11.16 19.14 -21.92
N ILE A 250 11.85 18.03 -21.68
CA ILE A 250 13.18 18.06 -21.05
C ILE A 250 14.16 18.80 -21.96
N ARG A 251 14.26 18.41 -23.24
CA ARG A 251 15.23 19.00 -24.19
C ARG A 251 15.04 20.50 -24.38
N SER A 252 13.81 20.98 -24.31
CA SER A 252 13.51 22.42 -24.44
C SER A 252 13.79 23.23 -23.17
N ARG A 253 14.03 22.61 -22.02
CA ARG A 253 14.15 23.30 -20.71
C ARG A 253 15.45 23.03 -19.96
N ILE A 254 16.09 21.90 -20.23
CA ILE A 254 17.35 21.49 -19.61
C ILE A 254 18.37 21.38 -20.72
N SER A 255 19.44 22.18 -20.64
CA SER A 255 20.52 22.08 -21.62
C SER A 255 21.14 20.68 -21.60
N SER A 256 21.65 20.21 -22.73
CA SER A 256 22.36 18.92 -22.80
C SER A 256 23.49 18.82 -21.78
N LYS A 257 24.14 19.95 -21.46
CA LYS A 257 25.17 20.04 -20.42
C LYS A 257 24.60 19.83 -19.02
N GLN A 258 23.52 20.52 -18.64
CA GLN A 258 22.85 20.31 -17.35
C GLN A 258 22.30 18.89 -17.23
N LEU A 259 21.73 18.32 -18.30
CA LEU A 259 21.25 16.95 -18.31
C LEU A 259 22.41 15.95 -18.13
N ALA A 260 23.54 16.18 -18.80
CA ALA A 260 24.75 15.37 -18.63
C ALA A 260 25.36 15.50 -17.23
N GLU A 261 25.42 16.72 -16.67
CA GLU A 261 25.87 16.98 -15.30
C GLU A 261 24.94 16.34 -14.26
N MET A 262 23.62 16.33 -14.51
CA MET A 262 22.61 15.64 -13.71
C MET A 262 22.82 14.11 -13.73
N ILE A 263 23.10 13.55 -14.91
CA ILE A 263 23.41 12.12 -15.07
C ILE A 263 24.76 11.78 -14.39
N ALA A 264 25.75 12.66 -14.48
CA ALA A 264 27.10 12.43 -13.96
C ALA A 264 27.22 12.63 -12.43
N SER A 265 26.47 13.58 -11.86
CA SER A 265 26.48 13.91 -10.42
C SER A 265 25.77 12.85 -9.57
N ASN A 266 24.83 12.09 -10.15
CA ASN A 266 24.30 10.89 -9.52
C ASN A 266 25.20 9.71 -9.82
N ARG A 267 26.17 9.47 -8.92
CA ARG A 267 27.15 8.37 -8.99
C ARG A 267 26.54 6.95 -9.05
N ASN A 268 25.21 6.79 -8.99
CA ASN A 268 24.53 5.58 -9.46
C ASN A 268 24.24 5.72 -10.98
N ARG A 269 25.19 5.26 -11.80
CA ARG A 269 25.16 5.26 -13.28
C ARG A 269 23.93 4.62 -13.95
N ASP A 270 23.02 4.06 -13.17
CA ASP A 270 21.75 3.50 -13.63
C ASP A 270 20.55 4.26 -13.02
N THR A 271 20.50 5.60 -13.06
CA THR A 271 19.32 6.30 -12.51
C THR A 271 18.43 6.86 -13.60
N VAL A 272 18.94 7.62 -14.57
CA VAL A 272 18.11 8.12 -15.69
C VAL A 272 17.79 7.02 -16.70
N GLY A 273 18.77 6.18 -17.06
CA GLY A 273 18.55 4.99 -17.89
C GLY A 273 17.62 3.98 -17.22
N ARG A 274 17.68 3.86 -15.89
CA ARG A 274 16.78 3.00 -15.11
C ARG A 274 15.42 3.67 -14.91
N ILE A 275 15.29 4.97 -14.70
CA ILE A 275 14.00 5.70 -14.71
C ILE A 275 13.31 5.55 -16.05
N LEU A 276 14.04 5.69 -17.16
CA LEU A 276 13.51 5.50 -18.49
C LEU A 276 13.17 4.02 -18.70
N ASN A 277 14.06 3.09 -18.36
CA ASN A 277 13.77 1.64 -18.42
C ASN A 277 12.68 1.20 -17.47
N ASP A 278 12.46 1.88 -16.34
CA ASP A 278 11.43 1.63 -15.35
C ASP A 278 10.13 2.21 -15.90
N VAL A 279 10.13 3.42 -16.45
CA VAL A 279 9.00 3.98 -17.21
C VAL A 279 8.62 3.07 -18.39
N TYR A 280 9.61 2.52 -19.12
CA TYR A 280 9.40 1.56 -20.22
C TYR A 280 8.97 0.17 -19.71
N ALA A 281 9.50 -0.33 -18.60
CA ALA A 281 9.14 -1.62 -17.99
C ALA A 281 7.78 -1.55 -17.30
N LEU A 282 7.43 -0.40 -16.73
CA LEU A 282 6.10 -0.07 -16.21
C LEU A 282 5.10 0.02 -17.36
N ALA A 283 5.48 0.66 -18.48
CA ALA A 283 4.74 0.62 -19.75
C ALA A 283 4.48 -0.80 -20.25
N ALA A 284 5.48 -1.68 -20.19
CA ALA A 284 5.37 -3.07 -20.63
C ALA A 284 4.62 -4.00 -19.65
N LYS A 285 4.70 -3.77 -18.33
CA LYS A 285 4.05 -4.62 -17.31
C LYS A 285 2.57 -4.29 -17.09
N HIS A 286 2.09 -3.14 -17.53
CA HIS A 286 0.72 -2.68 -17.27
C HIS A 286 -0.38 -3.28 -18.16
N GLU A 287 -0.04 -4.12 -19.15
CA GLU A 287 -1.03 -5.06 -19.71
C GLU A 287 -1.62 -6.01 -18.64
N LYS A 288 -1.01 -6.09 -17.44
CA LYS A 288 -1.44 -6.99 -16.35
C LYS A 288 -1.83 -6.31 -15.03
N GLY A 289 -1.95 -4.98 -14.99
CA GLY A 289 -2.65 -4.25 -13.90
C GLY A 289 -2.04 -4.29 -12.49
N TYR A 290 -0.84 -3.75 -12.27
CA TYR A 290 -0.29 -3.58 -10.90
C TYR A 290 0.48 -2.26 -10.70
N TRP A 291 -0.23 -1.20 -10.27
CA TRP A 291 0.38 0.07 -9.81
C TRP A 291 1.20 -0.07 -8.51
N ALA A 292 1.01 -1.15 -7.77
CA ALA A 292 1.71 -1.39 -6.50
C ALA A 292 3.24 -1.49 -6.66
N ASP A 293 3.72 -1.96 -7.81
CA ASP A 293 5.16 -2.03 -8.11
C ASP A 293 5.74 -0.66 -8.50
N PHE A 294 4.95 0.20 -9.16
CA PHE A 294 5.32 1.58 -9.46
C PHE A 294 5.62 2.37 -8.18
N VAL A 295 4.70 2.31 -7.21
CA VAL A 295 4.83 3.09 -5.98
C VAL A 295 5.88 2.52 -5.04
N ARG A 296 6.03 1.19 -4.92
CA ARG A 296 7.14 0.59 -4.17
C ARG A 296 8.50 1.07 -4.67
N HIS A 297 8.64 1.26 -5.98
CA HIS A 297 9.84 1.78 -6.59
C HIS A 297 10.02 3.30 -6.38
N VAL A 298 8.94 4.11 -6.40
CA VAL A 298 9.01 5.54 -6.07
C VAL A 298 9.39 5.76 -4.60
N ASP A 299 8.76 5.03 -3.67
CA ASP A 299 9.03 5.14 -2.24
C ASP A 299 10.48 4.74 -1.89
N SER A 300 11.05 3.72 -2.56
CA SER A 300 12.44 3.30 -2.37
C SER A 300 13.50 4.32 -2.83
N LEU A 301 13.09 5.34 -3.58
CA LEU A 301 13.98 6.40 -4.06
C LEU A 301 13.87 7.68 -3.22
N SER A 302 12.84 7.77 -2.36
CA SER A 302 12.64 8.88 -1.41
C SER A 302 13.16 8.58 0.00
N SER A 303 13.51 7.32 0.28
CA SER A 303 14.17 6.84 1.51
C SER A 303 15.68 6.74 1.32
#